data_AF-A0A9X3X8S8-F1
#
_entry.id   AF-A0A9X3X8S8-F1
#
_cell.length_a   1.000
_cell.length_b   1.000
_cell.length_c   1.000
_cell.angle_alpha   90.00
_cell.angle_beta   90.00
_cell.angle_gamma   90.00
#
_symmetry.space_group_name_H-M   'P 1'
#
loop_
_entity.id
_entity.type
_entity.pdbx_description
1 polymer ?
#
loop_
_entity_poly.entity_id
_entity_poly.type
_entity_poly.pdbx_seq_one_letter_code
_entity_poly.pdbx_strand_id
1 'polypeptide(L)'
;MSNRLNLFESMYDDQGQPAPFTRAELEPLEDLWEQRAALFFTPTSEIPERFVGSGELQVSLPIVTPSYGEFEQIPGYRNTRMWVDLLQRATGKIRWRPMDPVTIVVVRKDVCSPGRYATTGAKALTDAYKVSSTGRRDGHRVHYFGAIVDDTPCNIGSVSFTCVQVQSRAEVGVDIKIKTWEPQDGTECREVLPNGSVSTSR
;
A
#
# COMPACT_ATOMS: atom_id res chain seq x y z
N MET A 1 28.55 23.72 8.13
CA MET A 1 27.76 22.58 8.62
C MET A 1 26.35 22.80 8.11
N SER A 2 25.93 22.05 7.09
CA SER A 2 24.56 22.17 6.58
C SER A 2 23.61 21.67 7.68
N ASN A 3 22.67 22.49 8.11
CA ASN A 3 21.66 22.12 9.08
C ASN A 3 20.78 21.05 8.39
N ARG A 4 21.05 19.77 8.64
CA ARG A 4 20.36 18.66 7.98
C ARG A 4 18.95 18.61 8.58
N LEU A 5 17.93 18.91 7.78
CA LEU A 5 16.54 18.88 8.22
C LEU A 5 16.20 17.53 8.85
N ASN A 6 15.73 17.55 10.10
CA ASN A 6 15.22 16.38 10.80
C ASN A 6 13.70 16.33 10.63
N LEU A 7 13.22 15.52 9.69
CA LEU A 7 11.81 15.36 9.38
C LEU A 7 11.02 14.82 10.57
N PHE A 8 11.62 14.05 11.48
CA PHE A 8 10.91 13.57 12.66
C PHE A 8 10.56 14.70 13.63
N GLU A 9 11.42 15.71 13.73
CA GLU A 9 11.19 16.88 14.58
C GLU A 9 10.16 17.83 13.98
N SER A 10 10.00 17.82 12.65
CA SER A 10 9.13 18.75 11.92
C SER A 10 7.87 18.10 11.33
N MET A 11 7.60 16.82 11.63
CA MET A 11 6.40 16.12 11.10
C MET A 11 5.08 16.57 11.74
N TYR A 12 5.16 17.37 12.80
CA TYR A 12 4.03 18.05 13.41
C TYR A 12 4.31 19.54 13.54
N ASP A 13 3.29 20.37 13.40
CA ASP A 13 3.36 21.81 13.67
C ASP A 13 3.39 22.11 15.18
N ASP A 14 3.48 23.40 15.53
CA ASP A 14 3.50 23.89 16.92
C ASP A 14 2.22 23.55 17.69
N GLN A 15 1.14 23.21 16.98
CA GLN A 15 -0.15 22.78 17.52
C GLN A 15 -0.28 21.24 17.59
N GLY A 16 0.78 20.51 17.25
CA GLY A 16 0.83 19.05 17.23
C GLY A 16 0.04 18.42 16.08
N GLN A 17 -0.33 19.19 15.05
CA GLN A 17 -1.03 18.69 13.86
C GLN A 17 -0.03 18.18 12.82
N PRO A 18 -0.38 17.13 12.05
CA PRO A 18 0.51 16.63 11.01
C PRO A 18 0.89 17.70 9.98
N ALA A 19 2.19 17.86 9.74
CA ALA A 19 2.73 18.81 8.78
C ALA A 19 3.28 18.06 7.54
N PRO A 20 2.65 18.19 6.35
CA PRO A 20 3.22 17.63 5.12
C PRO A 20 4.46 18.42 4.69
N PHE A 21 5.47 17.72 4.17
CA PHE A 21 6.65 18.35 3.58
C PHE A 21 6.40 18.68 2.11
N THR A 22 7.00 19.76 1.64
CA THR A 22 7.03 20.15 0.24
C THR A 22 8.18 19.46 -0.49
N ARG A 23 8.07 19.31 -1.81
CA ARG A 23 9.17 18.78 -2.64
C ARG A 23 10.45 19.58 -2.46
N ALA A 24 10.36 20.91 -2.35
CA ALA A 24 11.52 21.78 -2.18
C ALA A 24 12.31 21.51 -0.88
N GLU A 25 11.64 21.10 0.19
CA GLU A 25 12.28 20.72 1.46
C GLU A 25 12.93 19.33 1.39
N LEU A 26 12.34 18.42 0.62
CA LEU A 26 12.81 17.04 0.50
C LEU A 26 13.90 16.85 -0.55
N GLU A 27 13.91 17.65 -1.61
CA GLU A 27 14.85 17.53 -2.73
C GLU A 27 16.33 17.58 -2.30
N PRO A 28 16.76 18.47 -1.38
CA PRO A 28 18.15 18.54 -0.92
C PRO A 28 18.59 17.34 -0.05
N LEU A 29 17.65 16.51 0.42
CA LEU A 29 17.96 15.37 1.27
C LEU A 29 18.40 14.18 0.40
N GLU A 30 19.68 13.82 0.50
CA GLU A 30 20.25 12.70 -0.24
C GLU A 30 19.58 11.37 0.10
N ASP A 31 19.24 11.17 1.38
CA ASP A 31 18.61 9.95 1.87
C ASP A 31 17.36 10.27 2.69
N LEU A 32 16.19 10.00 2.10
CA LEU A 32 14.90 10.06 2.79
C LEU A 32 14.55 8.75 3.50
N TRP A 33 15.32 7.68 3.27
CA TRP A 33 15.01 6.34 3.74
C TRP A 33 14.98 6.26 5.25
N GLU A 34 16.01 6.80 5.91
CA GLU A 34 16.14 6.82 7.38
C GLU A 34 14.94 7.49 8.05
N GLN A 35 14.34 8.46 7.36
CA GLN A 35 13.27 9.31 7.87
C GLN A 35 11.91 9.06 7.18
N ARG A 36 11.78 7.99 6.40
CA ARG A 36 10.59 7.71 5.57
C ARG A 36 9.29 7.62 6.37
N ALA A 37 9.37 7.26 7.65
CA ALA A 37 8.21 7.18 8.54
C ALA A 37 7.63 8.57 8.91
N ALA A 38 8.37 9.66 8.72
CA ALA A 38 7.84 11.02 8.87
C ALA A 38 6.93 11.42 7.68
N LEU A 39 7.07 10.74 6.53
CA LEU A 39 6.43 11.16 5.27
C LEU A 39 4.98 10.69 5.13
N PHE A 40 4.37 10.05 6.13
CA PHE A 40 3.00 9.50 6.02
C PHE A 40 1.91 10.53 5.80
N PHE A 41 2.17 11.81 6.08
CA PHE A 41 1.24 12.90 5.79
C PHE A 41 1.61 13.66 4.51
N THR A 42 2.74 13.32 3.90
CA THR A 42 3.24 13.95 2.68
C THR A 42 2.71 13.23 1.44
N PRO A 43 2.03 13.94 0.52
CA PRO A 43 1.54 13.36 -0.73
C PRO A 43 2.65 12.85 -1.62
N THR A 44 2.36 11.87 -2.49
CA THR A 44 3.33 11.35 -3.46
C THR A 44 3.84 12.44 -4.41
N SER A 45 3.03 13.46 -4.73
CA SER A 45 3.47 14.59 -5.57
C SER A 45 4.62 15.38 -4.97
N GLU A 46 4.76 15.38 -3.64
CA GLU A 46 5.85 16.11 -2.97
C GLU A 46 7.10 15.25 -2.80
N ILE A 47 7.02 13.93 -2.97
CA ILE A 47 8.17 13.04 -2.84
C ILE A 47 9.07 13.18 -4.09
N PRO A 48 10.38 13.38 -3.95
CA PRO A 48 11.29 13.42 -5.10
C PRO A 48 11.22 12.14 -5.93
N GLU A 49 11.16 12.28 -7.26
CA GLU A 49 10.90 11.17 -8.20
C GLU A 49 11.89 10.00 -8.06
N ARG A 50 13.13 10.25 -7.61
CA ARG A 50 14.12 9.20 -7.34
C ARG A 50 13.63 8.15 -6.32
N PHE A 51 12.77 8.56 -5.39
CA PHE A 51 12.18 7.71 -4.35
C PHE A 51 10.80 7.17 -4.71
N VAL A 52 10.27 7.48 -5.89
CA VAL A 52 8.95 7.04 -6.37
C VAL A 52 9.15 5.97 -7.44
N GLY A 53 8.65 4.75 -7.20
CA GLY A 53 8.61 3.69 -8.20
C GLY A 53 7.43 3.80 -9.16
N SER A 54 7.43 3.04 -10.25
CA SER A 54 6.35 3.06 -11.24
C SER A 54 6.32 1.77 -12.06
N GLY A 55 5.24 1.55 -12.79
CA GLY A 55 5.01 0.34 -13.58
C GLY A 55 4.47 -0.82 -12.76
N GLU A 56 4.53 -2.04 -13.32
CA GLU A 56 4.10 -3.25 -12.61
C GLU A 56 4.89 -3.40 -11.29
N LEU A 57 4.16 -3.61 -10.20
CA LEU A 57 4.74 -3.93 -8.91
C LEU A 57 4.82 -5.44 -8.78
N GLN A 58 6.01 -5.98 -8.52
CA GLN A 58 6.21 -7.38 -8.19
C GLN A 58 7.17 -7.48 -7.01
N VAL A 59 6.70 -7.99 -5.87
CA VAL A 59 7.46 -8.04 -4.61
C VAL A 59 7.17 -9.32 -3.84
N SER A 60 8.15 -9.76 -3.06
CA SER A 60 8.00 -10.83 -2.07
C SER A 60 8.21 -10.24 -0.69
N LEU A 61 7.24 -10.41 0.20
CA LEU A 61 7.34 -9.99 1.60
C LEU A 61 7.63 -11.19 2.50
N PRO A 62 8.41 -11.00 3.58
CA PRO A 62 8.90 -12.09 4.43
C PRO A 62 7.85 -12.60 5.44
N ILE A 63 6.63 -12.08 5.41
CA ILE A 63 5.53 -12.50 6.27
C ILE A 63 4.32 -12.84 5.42
N VAL A 64 3.52 -13.79 5.89
CA VAL A 64 2.26 -14.17 5.25
C VAL A 64 1.15 -13.19 5.62
N THR A 65 0.08 -13.16 4.82
CA THR A 65 -1.16 -12.50 5.22
C THR A 65 -1.76 -13.22 6.43
N PRO A 66 -2.23 -12.48 7.45
CA PRO A 66 -2.76 -13.08 8.66
C PRO A 66 -4.11 -13.76 8.40
N SER A 67 -4.36 -14.86 9.11
CA SER A 67 -5.71 -15.32 9.38
C SER A 67 -6.49 -14.29 10.20
N TYR A 68 -7.81 -14.45 10.27
CA TYR A 68 -8.65 -13.58 11.11
C TYR A 68 -8.19 -13.55 12.58
N GLY A 69 -7.85 -14.71 13.17
CA GLY A 69 -7.37 -14.78 14.55
C GLY A 69 -6.04 -14.07 14.77
N GLU A 70 -5.09 -14.24 13.84
CA GLU A 70 -3.80 -13.53 13.90
C GLU A 70 -3.98 -12.02 13.76
N PHE A 71 -4.88 -11.58 12.88
CA PHE A 71 -5.21 -10.17 12.73
C PHE A 71 -5.71 -9.58 14.05
N GLU A 72 -6.64 -10.25 14.74
CA GLU A 72 -7.18 -9.79 16.02
C GLU A 72 -6.17 -9.85 17.17
N GLN A 73 -5.26 -10.83 17.17
CA GLN A 73 -4.36 -11.07 18.29
C GLN A 73 -2.99 -10.39 18.16
N ILE A 74 -2.51 -10.15 16.94
CA ILE A 74 -1.17 -9.59 16.69
C ILE A 74 -1.35 -8.17 16.14
N PRO A 75 -1.17 -7.12 16.97
CA PRO A 75 -1.46 -5.73 16.57
C PRO A 75 -0.70 -5.26 15.32
N GLY A 76 0.50 -5.78 15.07
CA GLY A 76 1.29 -5.45 13.88
C GLY A 76 0.55 -5.72 12.58
N TYR A 77 -0.20 -6.83 12.50
CA TYR A 77 -0.96 -7.20 11.30
C TYR A 77 -2.10 -6.23 10.97
N ARG A 78 -2.65 -5.55 11.98
CA ARG A 78 -3.67 -4.50 11.82
C ARG A 78 -3.09 -3.16 11.37
N ASN A 79 -1.78 -2.98 11.52
CA ASN A 79 -1.13 -1.71 11.26
C ASN A 79 -0.70 -1.61 9.79
N THR A 80 -1.43 -0.83 9.00
CA THR A 80 -1.08 -0.53 7.59
C THR A 80 0.35 -0.02 7.42
N ARG A 81 0.91 0.71 8.41
CA ARG A 81 2.29 1.23 8.32
C ARG A 81 3.34 0.12 8.28
N MET A 82 3.09 -1.02 8.94
CA MET A 82 3.98 -2.17 8.87
C MET A 82 4.06 -2.71 7.44
N TRP A 83 2.89 -2.87 6.79
CA TRP A 83 2.82 -3.34 5.41
C TRP A 83 3.44 -2.36 4.42
N VAL A 84 3.22 -1.05 4.61
CA VAL A 84 3.92 -0.02 3.83
C VAL A 84 5.43 -0.13 3.99
N ASP A 85 5.94 -0.30 5.22
CA ASP A 85 7.38 -0.44 5.45
C ASP A 85 7.98 -1.67 4.74
N LEU A 86 7.25 -2.79 4.74
CA LEU A 86 7.67 -4.01 4.03
C LEU A 86 7.70 -3.82 2.52
N LEU A 87 6.68 -3.17 1.94
CA LEU A 87 6.63 -2.84 0.51
C LEU A 87 7.77 -1.90 0.12
N GLN A 88 8.00 -0.88 0.94
CA GLN A 88 9.11 0.03 0.77
C GLN A 88 10.41 -0.78 0.73
N ARG A 89 10.71 -1.57 1.77
CA ARG A 89 11.96 -2.35 1.87
C ARG A 89 12.15 -3.32 0.70
N ALA A 90 11.09 -3.95 0.23
CA ALA A 90 11.15 -4.87 -0.89
C ALA A 90 11.46 -4.18 -2.23
N THR A 91 11.08 -2.90 -2.38
CA THR A 91 11.25 -2.14 -3.64
C THR A 91 12.41 -1.16 -3.63
N GLY A 92 12.90 -0.77 -2.44
CA GLY A 92 13.80 0.36 -2.28
C GLY A 92 13.17 1.71 -2.63
N LYS A 93 11.83 1.79 -2.68
CA LYS A 93 11.07 3.01 -2.99
C LYS A 93 10.21 3.43 -1.81
N ILE A 94 10.00 4.73 -1.62
CA ILE A 94 9.17 5.28 -0.54
C ILE A 94 7.70 5.29 -0.98
N ARG A 95 7.45 5.57 -2.26
CA ARG A 95 6.12 5.60 -2.90
C ARG A 95 6.14 4.85 -4.22
N TRP A 96 4.96 4.58 -4.73
CA TRP A 96 4.70 4.08 -6.07
C TRP A 96 3.75 5.03 -6.79
N ARG A 97 3.89 5.14 -8.11
CA ARG A 97 2.90 5.82 -8.95
C ARG A 97 1.66 4.92 -9.08
N PRO A 98 0.46 5.45 -8.83
CA PRO A 98 -0.75 4.64 -8.89
C PRO A 98 -1.00 4.12 -10.30
N MET A 99 -1.43 2.87 -10.38
CA MET A 99 -2.03 2.28 -11.56
C MET A 99 -3.54 2.24 -11.37
N ASP A 100 -4.29 2.36 -12.48
CA ASP A 100 -5.74 2.35 -12.48
C ASP A 100 -6.29 2.05 -13.90
N PRO A 101 -7.26 1.14 -14.07
CA PRO A 101 -7.63 0.07 -13.14
C PRO A 101 -6.52 -0.98 -12.99
N VAL A 102 -6.58 -1.82 -11.94
CA VAL A 102 -5.53 -2.82 -11.66
C VAL A 102 -6.01 -4.27 -11.56
N THR A 103 -5.08 -5.18 -11.85
CA THR A 103 -5.13 -6.59 -11.42
C THR A 103 -4.17 -6.78 -10.25
N ILE A 104 -4.68 -7.34 -9.15
CA ILE A 104 -3.91 -7.68 -7.95
C ILE A 104 -3.85 -9.20 -7.81
N VAL A 105 -2.65 -9.77 -7.82
CA VAL A 105 -2.38 -11.19 -7.58
C VAL A 105 -1.61 -11.32 -6.28
N VAL A 106 -2.15 -12.08 -5.34
CA VAL A 106 -1.51 -12.37 -4.04
C VAL A 106 -1.34 -13.87 -3.90
N VAL A 107 -0.10 -14.32 -3.71
CA VAL A 107 0.24 -15.72 -3.49
C VAL A 107 0.82 -15.87 -2.09
N ARG A 108 0.03 -16.39 -1.17
CA ARG A 108 0.50 -16.76 0.17
C ARG A 108 1.30 -18.07 0.07
N LYS A 109 2.53 -18.06 0.59
CA LYS A 109 3.39 -19.24 0.71
C LYS A 109 3.48 -19.63 2.19
N ASP A 110 3.03 -20.82 2.52
CA ASP A 110 2.99 -21.28 3.91
C ASP A 110 3.31 -22.78 4.01
N VAL A 111 3.79 -23.25 5.16
CA VAL A 111 4.12 -24.68 5.35
C VAL A 111 2.89 -25.54 5.59
N CYS A 112 1.75 -24.92 5.92
CA CYS A 112 0.47 -25.58 6.12
C CYS A 112 -0.60 -24.96 5.21
N SER A 113 -1.59 -25.76 4.81
CA SER A 113 -2.77 -25.22 4.13
C SER A 113 -3.57 -24.40 5.14
N PRO A 114 -3.69 -23.08 4.96
CA PRO A 114 -4.52 -22.30 5.84
C PRO A 114 -5.98 -22.64 5.50
N GLY A 115 -6.82 -22.89 6.51
CA GLY A 115 -8.24 -23.17 6.31
C GLY A 115 -8.99 -21.99 5.68
N ARG A 116 -10.33 -22.05 5.65
CA ARG A 116 -11.19 -21.02 5.01
C ARG A 116 -11.01 -19.56 5.48
N TYR A 117 -10.30 -19.32 6.59
CA TYR A 117 -10.15 -18.00 7.23
C TYR A 117 -8.80 -17.31 6.96
N ALA A 118 -8.05 -17.81 5.98
CA ALA A 118 -6.68 -17.39 5.66
C ALA A 118 -6.54 -15.95 5.13
N THR A 119 -7.64 -15.37 4.64
CA THR A 119 -7.63 -14.16 3.79
C THR A 119 -8.37 -12.97 4.38
N THR A 120 -9.26 -13.19 5.34
CA THR A 120 -10.08 -12.14 5.96
C THR A 120 -9.22 -11.08 6.69
N GLY A 121 -8.01 -11.44 7.12
CA GLY A 121 -7.10 -10.53 7.81
C GLY A 121 -6.24 -9.63 6.90
N ALA A 122 -6.32 -9.78 5.57
CA ALA A 122 -5.45 -9.04 4.64
C ALA A 122 -5.82 -7.55 4.44
N LYS A 123 -6.84 -7.02 5.14
CA LYS A 123 -7.34 -5.65 4.94
C LYS A 123 -6.25 -4.58 5.03
N ALA A 124 -5.41 -4.66 6.06
CA ALA A 124 -4.33 -3.68 6.26
C ALA A 124 -3.27 -3.73 5.15
N LEU A 125 -3.05 -4.89 4.53
CA LEU A 125 -2.18 -5.03 3.37
C LEU A 125 -2.82 -4.38 2.13
N THR A 126 -4.12 -4.62 1.90
CA THR A 126 -4.85 -3.94 0.81
C THR A 126 -4.81 -2.43 0.95
N ASP A 127 -5.02 -1.91 2.17
CA ASP A 127 -4.92 -0.46 2.43
C ASP A 127 -3.50 0.08 2.17
N ALA A 128 -2.46 -0.72 2.42
CA ALA A 128 -1.08 -0.29 2.21
C ALA A 128 -0.77 0.03 0.75
N TYR A 129 -1.47 -0.61 -0.20
CA TYR A 129 -1.31 -0.34 -1.63
C TYR A 129 -1.90 0.99 -2.06
N LYS A 130 -2.90 1.52 -1.35
CA LYS A 130 -3.65 2.70 -1.76
C LYS A 130 -2.78 3.96 -1.78
N VAL A 131 -3.18 4.96 -2.55
CA VAL A 131 -2.56 6.29 -2.50
C VAL A 131 -2.73 6.91 -1.13
N SER A 132 -3.96 6.87 -0.60
CA SER A 132 -4.27 7.51 0.67
C SER A 132 -5.53 6.97 1.33
N SER A 133 -5.75 7.35 2.59
CA SER A 133 -7.01 7.14 3.31
C SER A 133 -7.35 8.34 4.18
N THR A 134 -8.64 8.60 4.33
CA THR A 134 -9.23 9.59 5.25
C THR A 134 -9.75 8.95 6.54
N GLY A 135 -9.47 7.66 6.77
CA GLY A 135 -10.02 6.90 7.91
C GLY A 135 -9.55 7.31 9.30
N ARG A 136 -8.80 8.42 9.45
CA ARG A 136 -8.42 8.96 10.76
C ARG A 136 -9.57 9.77 11.35
N ARG A 137 -9.70 9.69 12.69
CA ARG A 137 -10.73 10.44 13.44
C ARG A 137 -10.52 11.96 13.42
N ASP A 138 -9.29 12.41 13.20
CA ASP A 138 -8.93 13.83 13.12
C ASP A 138 -9.12 14.43 11.73
N GLY A 139 -9.57 13.64 10.74
CA GLY A 139 -9.81 14.08 9.37
C GLY A 139 -8.56 14.28 8.52
N HIS A 140 -7.36 14.10 9.09
CA HIS A 140 -6.11 14.25 8.34
C HIS A 140 -5.89 13.06 7.41
N ARG A 141 -5.43 13.35 6.19
CA ARG A 141 -5.17 12.32 5.19
C ARG A 141 -3.83 11.64 5.45
N VAL A 142 -3.81 10.31 5.36
CA VAL A 142 -2.57 9.52 5.37
C VAL A 142 -2.27 9.05 3.96
N HIS A 143 -1.02 9.13 3.56
CA HIS A 143 -0.50 8.66 2.29
C HIS A 143 0.30 7.37 2.49
N TYR A 144 -0.11 6.29 1.83
CA TYR A 144 0.52 4.96 1.95
C TYR A 144 1.51 4.71 0.81
N PHE A 145 1.64 3.47 0.33
CA PHE A 145 2.61 3.15 -0.71
C PHE A 145 2.18 3.71 -2.08
N GLY A 146 0.90 3.65 -2.42
CA GLY A 146 0.35 4.32 -3.60
C GLY A 146 0.41 3.57 -4.92
N ALA A 147 0.50 2.24 -4.89
CA ALA A 147 0.46 1.41 -6.11
C ALA A 147 -0.92 1.36 -6.79
N ILE A 148 -2.01 1.61 -6.04
CA ILE A 148 -3.39 1.67 -6.56
C ILE A 148 -4.06 2.95 -6.08
N VAL A 149 -5.04 3.46 -6.82
CA VAL A 149 -5.81 4.66 -6.41
C VAL A 149 -6.62 4.37 -5.15
N ASP A 150 -7.52 3.39 -5.20
CA ASP A 150 -8.34 2.90 -4.08
C ASP A 150 -8.67 1.40 -4.25
N ASP A 151 -9.32 0.78 -3.25
CA ASP A 151 -9.79 -0.61 -3.29
C ASP A 151 -11.27 -0.75 -3.70
N THR A 152 -11.84 0.29 -4.31
CA THR A 152 -13.20 0.28 -4.83
C THR A 152 -13.31 -0.59 -6.09
N PRO A 153 -14.51 -1.11 -6.42
CA PRO A 153 -14.71 -1.94 -7.61
C PRO A 153 -14.36 -1.27 -8.94
N CYS A 154 -14.33 0.06 -9.01
CA CYS A 154 -13.95 0.78 -10.24
C CYS A 154 -12.44 0.86 -10.43
N ASN A 155 -11.64 0.83 -9.36
CA ASN A 155 -10.18 0.87 -9.43
C ASN A 155 -9.55 -0.52 -9.52
N ILE A 156 -10.30 -1.57 -9.20
CA ILE A 156 -9.83 -2.95 -9.25
C ILE A 156 -10.60 -3.74 -10.33
N GLY A 157 -9.91 -4.04 -11.44
CA GLY A 157 -10.45 -4.92 -12.48
C GLY A 157 -10.46 -6.39 -12.05
N SER A 158 -9.46 -6.85 -11.32
CA SER A 158 -9.47 -8.20 -10.74
C SER A 158 -8.58 -8.37 -9.51
N VAL A 159 -9.00 -9.25 -8.60
CA VAL A 159 -8.19 -9.74 -7.48
C VAL A 159 -8.15 -11.25 -7.50
N SER A 160 -6.96 -11.83 -7.46
CA SER A 160 -6.78 -13.26 -7.22
C SER A 160 -5.93 -13.47 -5.98
N PHE A 161 -6.44 -14.29 -5.07
CA PHE A 161 -5.71 -14.71 -3.87
C PHE A 161 -5.55 -16.23 -3.91
N THR A 162 -4.32 -16.72 -3.85
CA THR A 162 -4.03 -18.15 -3.80
C THR A 162 -3.10 -18.48 -2.64
N CYS A 163 -3.12 -19.73 -2.21
CA CYS A 163 -2.19 -20.25 -1.22
C CYS A 163 -1.42 -21.42 -1.82
N VAL A 164 -0.11 -21.42 -1.63
CA VAL A 164 0.80 -22.50 -2.05
C VAL A 164 1.48 -23.05 -0.80
N GLN A 165 1.45 -24.38 -0.66
CA GLN A 165 2.19 -25.04 0.40
C GLN A 165 3.67 -25.15 0.01
N VAL A 166 4.56 -24.65 0.87
CA VAL A 166 6.01 -24.74 0.71
C VAL A 166 6.62 -25.75 1.68
N GLN A 167 7.79 -26.28 1.33
CA GLN A 167 8.46 -27.32 2.12
C GLN A 167 9.37 -26.73 3.22
N SER A 168 9.91 -25.53 2.99
CA SER A 168 10.81 -24.86 3.94
C SER A 168 10.19 -23.60 4.55
N ARG A 169 10.49 -23.37 5.84
CA ARG A 169 10.17 -22.10 6.53
C ARG A 169 10.87 -20.89 5.91
N ALA A 170 11.99 -21.09 5.22
CA ALA A 170 12.69 -20.03 4.51
C ALA A 170 11.94 -19.50 3.28
N GLU A 171 10.98 -20.27 2.76
CA GLU A 171 10.16 -19.92 1.59
C GLU A 171 8.81 -19.28 1.99
N VAL A 172 8.51 -19.22 3.29
CA VAL A 172 7.28 -18.65 3.82
C VAL A 172 7.27 -17.14 3.57
N GLY A 173 6.11 -16.64 3.13
CA GLY A 173 5.95 -15.23 2.82
C GLY A 173 4.74 -14.98 1.92
N VAL A 174 4.69 -13.82 1.31
CA VAL A 174 3.66 -13.50 0.32
C VAL A 174 4.30 -12.87 -0.90
N ASP A 175 3.98 -13.42 -2.07
CA ASP A 175 4.28 -12.75 -3.33
C ASP A 175 3.09 -11.90 -3.75
N ILE A 176 3.37 -10.68 -4.17
CA ILE A 176 2.37 -9.71 -4.61
C ILE A 176 2.75 -9.27 -6.01
N LYS A 177 1.79 -9.32 -6.93
CA LYS A 177 1.91 -8.69 -8.24
C LYS A 177 0.72 -7.75 -8.46
N ILE A 178 1.02 -6.49 -8.78
CA ILE A 178 0.03 -5.49 -9.18
C ILE A 178 0.41 -4.98 -10.57
N LYS A 179 -0.53 -5.02 -11.50
CA LYS A 179 -0.35 -4.51 -12.85
C LYS A 179 -1.60 -3.78 -13.32
N THR A 180 -1.47 -2.95 -14.35
CA THR A 180 -2.62 -2.37 -15.04
C THR A 180 -3.53 -3.49 -15.55
N TRP A 181 -4.83 -3.31 -15.35
CA TRP A 181 -5.83 -4.24 -15.86
C TRP A 181 -6.03 -4.01 -17.35
N GLU A 182 -5.95 -5.10 -18.11
CA GLU A 182 -6.28 -5.12 -19.52
C GLU A 182 -7.60 -5.88 -19.67
N PRO A 183 -8.69 -5.21 -20.10
CA PRO A 183 -9.95 -5.89 -20.33
C PRO A 183 -9.77 -7.00 -21.37
N GLN A 184 -10.29 -8.18 -21.08
CA GLN A 184 -10.59 -9.16 -22.12
C GLN A 184 -11.90 -8.72 -22.81
N ASP A 185 -11.90 -8.71 -24.13
CA ASP A 185 -12.93 -8.15 -25.02
C ASP A 185 -14.35 -8.06 -24.39
N GLY A 186 -14.85 -6.83 -24.24
CA GLY A 186 -16.24 -6.55 -23.87
C GLY A 186 -16.54 -6.40 -22.38
N THR A 187 -15.56 -6.51 -21.49
CA THR A 187 -15.74 -6.25 -20.05
C THR A 187 -15.50 -4.76 -19.76
N GLU A 188 -16.55 -4.00 -19.45
CA GLU A 188 -16.43 -2.61 -18.96
C GLU A 188 -16.47 -2.57 -17.42
N CYS A 189 -15.63 -1.74 -16.80
CA CYS A 189 -15.79 -1.38 -15.38
C CYS A 189 -17.12 -0.63 -15.22
N ARG A 190 -18.10 -1.28 -14.60
CA ARG A 190 -19.42 -0.73 -14.31
C ARG A 190 -19.51 -0.42 -12.83
N GLU A 191 -19.62 0.86 -12.50
CA GLU A 191 -19.93 1.27 -11.14
C GLU A 191 -21.45 1.22 -10.94
N VAL A 192 -21.92 0.38 -10.02
CA VAL A 192 -23.33 0.39 -9.60
C VAL A 192 -23.47 1.42 -8.49
N LEU A 193 -24.09 2.55 -8.82
CA LEU A 193 -24.37 3.62 -7.88
C LEU A 193 -25.39 3.16 -6.82
N PRO A 194 -25.44 3.79 -5.64
CA PRO A 194 -26.34 3.39 -4.53
C PRO A 194 -27.83 3.37 -4.89
N ASN A 195 -28.23 4.08 -5.95
CA ASN A 195 -29.59 4.10 -6.48
C ASN A 195 -29.85 2.98 -7.51
N GLY A 196 -28.91 2.07 -7.72
CA GLY A 196 -29.00 0.97 -8.69
C GLY A 196 -28.69 1.37 -10.14
N SER A 197 -28.33 2.64 -10.40
CA SER A 197 -27.92 3.08 -11.73
C SER A 197 -26.48 2.69 -12.03
N VAL A 198 -26.18 2.42 -13.30
CA VAL A 198 -24.84 2.03 -13.75
C VAL A 198 -24.14 3.23 -14.35
N SER A 199 -22.99 3.60 -13.79
CA SER A 199 -22.07 4.60 -14.35
C SER A 199 -20.99 3.88 -15.17
N THR A 200 -20.75 4.39 -16.38
CA THR A 200 -19.64 3.98 -17.24
C THR A 200 -18.65 5.14 -17.32
N SER A 201 -17.49 5.01 -16.68
CA SER A 201 -16.36 5.90 -16.92
C SER A 201 -15.71 5.50 -18.25
N ARG A 202 -15.69 6.42 -19.22
CA ARG A 202 -14.90 6.32 -20.45
C ARG A 202 -13.48 6.82 -20.21
#